data_AF-A0A0A1CEF7-F1
#
_entry.id   AF-A0A0A1CEF7-F1
#
_cell.length_a   1.000
_cell.length_b   1.000
_cell.length_c   1.000
_cell.angle_alpha   90.00
_cell.angle_beta   90.00
_cell.angle_gamma   90.00
#
_symmetry.space_group_name_H-M   'P 1'
#
loop_
_entity.id
_entity.type
_entity.pdbx_description
1 polymer ?
#
loop_
_entity_poly.entity_id
_entity_poly.type
_entity_poly.pdbx_seq_one_letter_code
_entity_poly.pdbx_strand_id
1 'polypeptide(L)'
;VDAALIATGRAPFTKGLGLEINVETQRGFIPVDERMRVTDAAGNLVVPHLYCIGDANGKMMLAHAASAQGISVVEQLSGRDHVLNHL
;
A
#
# COMPACT_ATOMS: atom_id res chain seq x y z
N VAL A 1 -3.03 -5.20 -38.49
CA VAL A 1 -3.46 -5.75 -37.19
C VAL A 1 -4.85 -5.24 -36.92
N ASP A 2 -5.75 -6.09 -36.45
CA ASP A 2 -7.15 -5.70 -36.21
C ASP A 2 -7.40 -5.33 -34.74
N ALA A 3 -6.48 -5.71 -33.85
CA ALA A 3 -6.43 -5.26 -32.46
C ALA A 3 -5.00 -5.33 -31.91
N ALA A 4 -4.74 -4.60 -30.83
CA ALA A 4 -3.51 -4.66 -30.05
C ALA A 4 -3.84 -4.74 -28.55
N LEU A 5 -3.13 -5.59 -27.82
CA LEU A 5 -3.20 -5.68 -26.36
C LEU A 5 -1.98 -4.98 -25.75
N ILE A 6 -2.22 -3.97 -24.93
CA ILE A 6 -1.18 -3.27 -24.18
C ILE A 6 -1.30 -3.68 -22.72
N ALA A 7 -0.39 -4.53 -22.26
CA ALA A 7 -0.34 -5.08 -20.90
C ALA A 7 1.05 -4.86 -20.28
N THR A 8 1.59 -3.64 -20.40
CA THR A 8 2.98 -3.30 -20.03
C THR A 8 3.17 -3.03 -18.53
N GLY A 9 2.10 -3.00 -17.74
CA GLY A 9 2.19 -2.80 -16.30
C GLY A 9 0.89 -2.33 -15.66
N ARG A 10 1.02 -1.85 -14.41
CA ARG A 10 -0.06 -1.32 -13.58
C ARG A 10 0.39 0.00 -12.95
N ALA A 11 -0.56 0.88 -12.68
CA ALA A 11 -0.38 2.07 -11.86
C ALA A 11 -1.39 2.03 -10.70
N PRO A 12 -1.05 2.57 -9.53
CA PRO A 12 -1.94 2.57 -8.38
C PRO A 12 -3.09 3.55 -8.59
N PHE A 13 -4.28 3.19 -8.10
CA PHE A 13 -5.46 4.05 -8.16
C PHE A 13 -5.58 4.89 -6.87
N THR A 14 -4.75 5.91 -6.75
CA THR A 14 -4.62 6.74 -5.51
C THR A 14 -5.07 8.19 -5.69
N LYS A 15 -5.29 8.63 -6.93
CA LYS A 15 -5.82 9.96 -7.23
C LYS A 15 -7.26 10.10 -6.72
N GLY A 16 -7.55 11.18 -6.01
CA GLY A 16 -8.89 11.46 -5.50
C GLY A 16 -9.25 10.76 -4.17
N LEU A 17 -8.29 10.09 -3.53
CA LEU A 17 -8.49 9.48 -2.20
C LEU A 17 -8.37 10.45 -1.02
N GLY A 18 -8.16 11.76 -1.28
CA GLY A 18 -8.01 12.76 -0.22
C GLY A 18 -6.65 12.70 0.50
N LEU A 19 -5.57 12.38 -0.22
CA LEU A 19 -4.21 12.28 0.33
C LEU A 19 -3.58 13.62 0.77
N GLU A 20 -4.30 14.73 0.61
CA GLU A 20 -3.91 16.09 1.04
C GLU A 20 -3.71 16.22 2.57
N ILE A 21 -3.93 15.14 3.33
CA ILE A 21 -3.64 14.98 4.77
C ILE A 21 -2.14 14.72 5.04
N ASN A 22 -1.25 15.36 4.27
CA ASN A 22 0.21 15.20 4.29
C ASN A 22 0.77 13.86 3.76
N VAL A 23 -0.02 13.08 2.99
CA VAL A 23 0.47 11.83 2.41
C VAL A 23 1.07 12.08 1.03
N GLU A 24 2.40 11.98 0.95
CA GLU A 24 3.12 12.11 -0.32
C GLU A 24 3.26 10.75 -1.02
N THR A 25 2.88 10.68 -2.29
CA THR A 25 3.02 9.46 -3.10
C THR A 25 4.34 9.38 -3.85
N GLN A 26 4.89 8.18 -4.03
CA GLN A 26 6.05 7.92 -4.88
C GLN A 26 5.63 7.21 -6.15
N ARG A 27 5.71 7.88 -7.31
CA ARG A 27 5.18 7.37 -8.60
C ARG A 27 3.70 6.96 -8.50
N GLY A 28 2.93 7.63 -7.65
CA GLY A 28 1.53 7.34 -7.36
C GLY A 28 1.30 6.31 -6.24
N PHE A 29 2.32 5.58 -5.80
CA PHE A 29 2.19 4.59 -4.71
C PHE A 29 2.27 5.28 -3.35
N ILE A 30 1.52 4.78 -2.37
CA ILE A 30 1.53 5.29 -1.00
C ILE A 30 2.67 4.58 -0.22
N PRO A 31 3.68 5.31 0.26
CA PRO A 31 4.76 4.71 1.06
C PRO A 31 4.23 4.14 2.37
N VAL A 32 4.72 2.95 2.72
CA VAL A 32 4.38 2.28 3.97
C VAL A 32 5.58 1.58 4.59
N ASP A 33 5.57 1.45 5.90
CA ASP A 33 6.51 0.61 6.64
C ASP A 33 6.17 -0.90 6.54
N GLU A 34 6.87 -1.75 7.30
CA GLU A 34 6.60 -3.19 7.35
C GLU A 34 5.24 -3.55 7.96
N ARG A 35 4.65 -2.62 8.72
CA ARG A 35 3.35 -2.76 9.38
C ARG A 35 2.20 -2.20 8.55
N MET A 36 2.48 -1.84 7.29
CA MET A 36 1.55 -1.21 6.34
C MET A 36 1.04 0.16 6.79
N ARG A 37 1.70 0.81 7.76
CA ARG A 37 1.35 2.16 8.20
C ARG A 37 1.87 3.17 7.19
N VAL A 38 1.09 4.19 6.87
CA VAL A 38 1.48 5.20 5.90
C VAL A 38 2.60 6.09 6.45
N THR A 39 3.68 6.21 5.69
CA THR A 39 4.88 6.96 6.08
C THR A 39 5.18 8.11 5.14
N ASP A 40 5.91 9.10 5.66
CA ASP A 40 6.56 10.13 4.86
C ASP A 40 7.84 9.59 4.19
N ALA A 41 8.56 10.45 3.46
CA ALA A 41 9.83 10.11 2.82
C ALA A 41 10.97 9.80 3.81
N ALA A 42 10.86 10.22 5.07
CA ALA A 42 11.82 9.96 6.14
C ALA A 42 11.47 8.71 6.97
N GLY A 43 10.34 8.05 6.69
CA GLY A 43 9.87 6.87 7.40
C GLY A 43 9.05 7.15 8.65
N ASN A 44 8.66 8.40 8.90
CA ASN A 44 7.80 8.75 10.03
C ASN A 44 6.33 8.54 9.67
N LEU A 45 5.50 8.27 10.67
CA LEU A 45 4.06 8.16 10.49
C LEU A 45 3.45 9.53 10.14
N VAL A 46 2.72 9.58 9.03
CA VAL A 46 2.05 10.80 8.58
C VAL A 46 0.80 11.07 9.41
N VAL A 47 -0.06 10.05 9.52
CA VAL A 47 -1.34 10.12 10.24
C VAL A 47 -1.46 8.88 11.13
N PRO A 48 -1.79 9.02 12.43
CA PRO A 48 -2.08 7.88 13.28
C PRO A 48 -3.22 7.03 12.70
N HIS A 49 -3.07 5.71 12.77
CA HIS A 49 -4.07 4.74 12.30
C HIS A 49 -4.42 4.82 10.81
N LEU A 50 -3.53 5.36 9.97
CA LEU A 50 -3.64 5.30 8.52
C LEU A 50 -2.78 4.17 7.94
N TYR A 51 -3.39 3.30 7.13
CA TYR A 51 -2.75 2.12 6.55
C TYR A 51 -2.98 2.05 5.04
N CYS A 52 -2.06 1.43 4.32
CA CYS A 52 -2.20 1.15 2.89
C CYS A 52 -1.71 -0.27 2.54
N ILE A 53 -2.57 -1.05 1.89
CA ILE A 53 -2.31 -2.44 1.50
C ILE A 53 -2.45 -2.64 -0.02
N GLY A 54 -1.95 -3.77 -0.50
CA GLY A 54 -2.08 -4.22 -1.88
C GLY A 54 -1.42 -3.30 -2.89
N ASP A 55 -1.96 -3.30 -4.11
CA ASP A 55 -1.40 -2.59 -5.25
C ASP A 55 -1.15 -1.09 -5.00
N ALA A 56 -1.88 -0.46 -4.09
CA ALA A 56 -1.73 0.97 -3.78
C ALA A 56 -0.39 1.31 -3.10
N ASN A 57 0.21 0.37 -2.36
CA ASN A 57 1.54 0.57 -1.73
C ASN A 57 2.70 0.13 -2.62
N GLY A 58 2.43 -0.64 -3.68
CA GLY A 58 3.43 -1.05 -4.67
C GLY A 58 4.45 -2.08 -4.20
N LYS A 59 4.35 -2.64 -2.98
CA LYS A 59 5.27 -3.70 -2.49
C LYS A 59 5.14 -4.99 -3.30
N MET A 60 3.91 -5.49 -3.44
CA MET A 60 3.58 -6.66 -4.26
C MET A 60 2.18 -6.51 -4.85
N MET A 61 2.09 -6.43 -6.19
CA MET A 61 0.82 -6.28 -6.89
C MET A 61 0.16 -7.64 -7.18
N LEU A 62 -0.07 -8.41 -6.12
CA LEU A 62 -0.60 -9.77 -6.15
C LEU A 62 -1.75 -9.90 -5.16
N ALA A 63 -2.85 -10.52 -5.59
CA ALA A 63 -4.07 -10.62 -4.78
C ALA A 63 -3.83 -11.28 -3.41
N HIS A 64 -3.07 -12.38 -3.36
CA HIS A 64 -2.78 -13.06 -2.10
C HIS A 64 -1.87 -12.23 -1.18
N ALA A 65 -0.94 -11.45 -1.74
CA ALA A 65 -0.11 -10.54 -0.95
C ALA A 65 -0.95 -9.40 -0.35
N ALA A 66 -1.88 -8.83 -1.14
CA ALA A 66 -2.82 -7.82 -0.64
C ALA A 66 -3.70 -8.38 0.49
N SER A 67 -4.24 -9.59 0.33
CA SER A 67 -5.03 -10.26 1.38
C SER A 67 -4.22 -10.49 2.65
N ALA A 68 -2.99 -10.98 2.52
CA ALA A 68 -2.11 -11.22 3.66
C ALA A 68 -1.76 -9.92 4.40
N GLN A 69 -1.44 -8.84 3.67
CA GLN A 69 -1.24 -7.51 4.25
C GLN A 69 -2.47 -7.02 5.01
N GLY A 70 -3.68 -7.20 4.46
CA GLY A 70 -4.93 -6.85 5.14
C GLY A 70 -5.14 -7.61 6.45
N ILE A 71 -4.89 -8.93 6.45
CA ILE A 71 -4.95 -9.76 7.67
C ILE A 71 -3.96 -9.26 8.72
N SER A 72 -2.70 -9.01 8.34
CA SER A 72 -1.67 -8.48 9.24
C SER A 72 -2.06 -7.15 9.86
N VAL A 73 -2.65 -6.21 9.09
CA VAL A 73 -3.14 -4.93 9.61
C VAL A 73 -4.24 -5.14 10.65
N VAL A 74 -5.23 -5.98 10.34
CA VAL A 74 -6.36 -6.23 11.26
C VAL A 74 -5.91 -6.91 12.55
N GLU A 75 -4.96 -7.85 12.48
CA GLU A 75 -4.40 -8.50 13.67
C GLU A 75 -3.64 -7.52 14.56
N GLN A 76 -2.83 -6.63 13.97
CA GLN A 76 -2.15 -5.56 14.69
C GLN A 76 -3.13 -4.60 15.38
N LEU A 77 -4.19 -4.19 14.67
CA LEU A 77 -5.25 -3.37 15.24
C LEU A 77 -6.01 -4.07 16.38
N SER A 78 -6.04 -5.41 16.37
CA SER A 78 -6.66 -6.24 17.39
C SER A 78 -5.72 -6.57 18.56
N GLY A 79 -4.53 -5.96 18.62
CA GLY A 79 -3.55 -6.16 19.68
C GLY A 79 -2.68 -7.41 19.53
N ARG A 80 -2.71 -8.09 18.37
CA ARG A 80 -1.81 -9.20 18.06
C ARG A 80 -0.63 -8.69 17.24
N ASP A 81 0.59 -8.93 17.72
CA ASP A 81 1.77 -8.52 16.96
C ASP A 81 2.02 -9.46 15.77
N HIS A 82 1.64 -9.03 14.58
CA HIS A 82 1.88 -9.76 13.33
C HIS A 82 2.41 -8.81 12.25
N VAL A 83 3.67 -9.02 11.87
CA VAL A 83 4.32 -8.34 10.74
C VAL A 83 4.51 -9.35 9.63
N LEU A 84 4.07 -9.00 8.41
CA LEU A 84 4.19 -9.90 7.28
C LEU A 84 5.63 -9.95 6.77
N ASN A 85 6.18 -11.15 6.58
CA ASN A 85 7.41 -11.31 5.81
C ASN A 85 7.08 -11.27 4.31
N HIS A 86 7.76 -10.38 3.59
CA HIS A 86 7.58 -10.16 2.15
C HIS A 86 8.71 -10.75 1.30
N LEU A 87 9.68 -11.44 1.93
CA LEU A 87 10.80 -12.12 1.29
C LEU A 87 10.50 -13.59 0.98
#